data_AF-A0A5C2SBT7-F1
#
_entry.id   AF-A0A5C2SBT7-F1
#
_cell.length_a   1.000
_cell.length_b   1.000
_cell.length_c   1.000
_cell.angle_alpha   90.00
_cell.angle_beta   90.00
_cell.angle_gamma   90.00
#
_symmetry.space_group_name_H-M   'P 1'
#
loop_
_entity.id
_entity.type
_entity.pdbx_description
1 polymer ?
#
loop_
_entity_poly.entity_id
_entity_poly.type
_entity_poly.pdbx_seq_one_letter_code
_entity_poly.pdbx_strand_id
1 'polypeptide(L)'
;MAAQDQAQKHKPFPDTGWRAPIPSQNGGTEEEDFMHKPPYAWKSEGDLFNPKYYSQCWCGNVAFEFHGDPIDAKHCHCEQCQHLHGAPFQWAVIFPKTSVRMVKNENNSLHFFSTRRRKGIHDVPCKVSCDECRSPIFDEGRNTVLAYPSAFKFPDRKVPLDFQPTAHIFYSQRVMEVPDGVPKWSGHKGQSELMPELTTKKGTMPKYKGKPQEGQVDEPSKIAQQQSQ
;
A
#
# COMPACT_ATOMS: atom_id res chain seq x y z
N MET A 1 -6.99 3.93 -34.45
CA MET A 1 -6.07 4.87 -33.76
C MET A 1 -5.50 4.12 -32.57
N ALA A 2 -4.18 4.21 -32.39
CA ALA A 2 -3.36 3.25 -31.66
C ALA A 2 -3.83 3.00 -30.21
N ALA A 3 -4.12 1.74 -29.89
CA ALA A 3 -4.16 1.25 -28.51
C ALA A 3 -2.72 1.29 -27.99
N GLN A 4 -2.43 2.22 -27.08
CA GLN A 4 -1.17 2.21 -26.37
C GLN A 4 -1.24 1.10 -25.33
N ASP A 5 -0.66 -0.04 -25.68
CA ASP A 5 -0.20 -1.07 -24.78
C ASP A 5 0.74 -0.44 -23.73
N GLN A 6 0.16 -0.03 -22.60
CA GLN A 6 0.94 0.34 -21.43
C GLN A 6 1.20 -0.93 -20.62
N ALA A 7 2.04 -1.82 -21.14
CA ALA A 7 2.85 -2.68 -20.29
C ALA A 7 3.45 -1.79 -19.19
N GLN A 8 2.99 -1.99 -17.95
CA GLN A 8 3.37 -1.18 -16.80
C GLN A 8 4.87 -1.37 -16.57
N LYS A 9 5.71 -0.58 -17.26
CA LYS A 9 7.16 -0.58 -17.12
C LYS A 9 7.46 -0.44 -15.65
N HIS A 10 7.89 -1.53 -15.01
CA HIS A 10 8.22 -1.52 -13.61
C HIS A 10 9.33 -0.48 -13.43
N LYS A 11 9.07 0.55 -12.60
CA LYS A 11 10.11 1.50 -12.23
C LYS A 11 11.26 0.69 -11.63
N PRO A 12 12.50 0.80 -12.17
CA PRO A 12 13.63 0.05 -11.63
C PRO A 12 13.83 0.43 -10.16
N PHE A 13 14.29 -0.52 -9.35
CA PHE A 13 14.63 -0.22 -7.96
C PHE A 13 15.79 0.78 -7.96
N PRO A 14 15.70 1.89 -7.22
CA PRO A 14 16.79 2.84 -7.15
C PRO A 14 17.99 2.20 -6.45
N ASP A 15 19.21 2.56 -6.86
CA ASP A 15 20.40 2.22 -6.07
C ASP A 15 20.40 3.08 -4.81
N THR A 16 20.28 2.43 -3.66
CA THR A 16 20.23 3.09 -2.36
C THR A 16 21.50 2.86 -1.54
N GLY A 17 22.55 2.27 -2.12
CA GLY A 17 23.78 1.93 -1.41
C GLY A 17 23.67 0.67 -0.55
N TRP A 18 22.56 -0.08 -0.63
CA TRP A 18 22.46 -1.40 -0.02
C TRP A 18 23.16 -2.44 -0.88
N ARG A 19 24.01 -3.29 -0.29
CA ARG A 19 24.84 -4.28 -1.02
C ARG A 19 24.64 -5.73 -0.57
N ALA A 20 23.85 -5.96 0.46
CA ALA A 20 23.48 -7.29 0.92
C ALA A 20 22.17 -7.78 0.25
N PRO A 21 21.79 -9.06 0.43
CA PRO A 21 20.46 -9.53 0.03
C PRO A 21 19.34 -8.70 0.67
N ILE A 22 18.16 -8.68 0.05
CA ILE A 22 17.01 -7.98 0.64
C ILE A 22 16.58 -8.75 1.90
N PRO A 23 16.45 -8.10 3.07
CA PRO A 23 16.09 -8.77 4.31
C PRO A 23 14.69 -9.39 4.29
N SER A 24 14.52 -10.50 5.00
CA SER A 24 13.25 -11.22 5.20
C SER A 24 12.55 -11.63 3.90
N GLN A 25 13.31 -11.87 2.82
CA GLN A 25 12.77 -12.30 1.53
C GLN A 25 11.97 -13.61 1.61
N ASN A 26 12.38 -14.52 2.49
CA ASN A 26 11.66 -15.79 2.71
C ASN A 26 10.40 -15.61 3.57
N GLY A 27 10.19 -14.41 4.13
CA GLY A 27 9.18 -14.16 5.17
C GLY A 27 9.55 -14.86 6.48
N GLY A 28 8.61 -14.92 7.42
CA GLY A 28 8.85 -15.58 8.69
C GLY A 28 9.47 -14.66 9.75
N THR A 29 9.98 -15.31 10.80
CA THR A 29 10.62 -14.71 11.98
C THR A 29 12.14 -14.89 11.98
N GLU A 30 12.70 -15.48 10.92
CA GLU A 30 14.06 -16.01 10.89
C GLU A 30 15.13 -14.96 10.56
N GLU A 31 14.72 -13.76 10.11
CA GLU A 31 15.67 -12.68 9.82
C GLU A 31 16.26 -12.17 11.13
N GLU A 32 17.46 -12.64 11.46
CA GLU A 32 18.23 -12.14 12.57
C GLU A 32 18.58 -10.68 12.38
N ASP A 33 18.60 -9.93 13.48
CA ASP A 33 19.02 -8.52 13.48
C ASP A 33 18.27 -7.64 12.47
N PHE A 34 17.01 -7.99 12.16
CA PHE A 34 16.22 -7.28 11.15
C PHE A 34 16.11 -5.77 11.42
N MET A 35 16.13 -5.36 12.69
CA MET A 35 16.08 -3.95 13.09
C MET A 35 17.26 -3.11 12.60
N HIS A 36 18.40 -3.73 12.25
CA HIS A 36 19.57 -3.06 11.68
C HIS A 36 19.70 -3.24 10.15
N LYS A 37 18.59 -3.60 9.50
CA LYS A 37 18.50 -3.86 8.06
C LYS A 37 17.28 -3.15 7.46
N PRO A 38 17.21 -2.93 6.14
CA PRO A 38 16.03 -2.35 5.51
C PRO A 38 14.74 -3.13 5.84
N PRO A 39 13.63 -2.45 6.17
CA PRO A 39 13.39 -0.99 6.08
C PRO A 39 13.71 -0.19 7.36
N TYR A 40 14.43 -0.77 8.33
CA TYR A 40 14.67 -0.19 9.66
C TYR A 40 15.98 0.63 9.69
N ALA A 41 16.85 0.44 10.68
CA ALA A 41 18.04 1.26 10.84
C ALA A 41 19.21 0.69 10.02
N TRP A 42 19.61 1.34 8.93
CA TRP A 42 20.75 0.87 8.11
C TRP A 42 21.48 2.05 7.47
N LYS A 43 22.71 1.80 7.00
CA LYS A 43 23.58 2.81 6.37
C LYS A 43 23.74 2.56 4.88
N SER A 44 23.69 3.64 4.11
CA SER A 44 23.92 3.62 2.68
C SER A 44 25.42 3.62 2.40
N GLU A 45 25.90 2.69 1.57
CA GLU A 45 27.25 2.78 1.03
C GLU A 45 27.35 3.93 0.02
N GLY A 46 28.35 4.80 0.20
CA GLY A 46 28.59 5.95 -0.68
C GLY A 46 27.54 7.06 -0.58
N ASP A 47 26.77 7.11 0.51
CA ASP A 47 25.72 8.12 0.77
C ASP A 47 24.68 8.25 -0.37
N LEU A 48 24.41 7.14 -1.05
CA LEU A 48 23.47 7.08 -2.17
C LEU A 48 22.01 7.21 -1.74
N PHE A 49 21.69 7.06 -0.45
CA PHE A 49 20.33 7.25 0.04
C PHE A 49 19.94 8.73 0.15
N ASN A 50 19.18 9.22 -0.83
CA ASN A 50 18.59 10.55 -0.82
C ASN A 50 17.09 10.53 -0.45
N PRO A 51 16.69 10.97 0.76
CA PRO A 51 15.31 10.95 1.19
C PRO A 51 14.46 11.96 0.40
N LYS A 52 13.38 11.48 -0.23
CA LYS A 52 12.38 12.29 -0.93
C LYS A 52 11.13 12.52 -0.09
N TYR A 53 10.73 11.53 0.70
CA TYR A 53 9.55 11.59 1.54
C TYR A 53 9.84 11.24 2.99
N TYR A 54 9.04 11.79 3.89
CA TYR A 54 9.11 11.57 5.33
C TYR A 54 7.73 11.17 5.86
N SER A 55 7.69 10.16 6.72
CA SER A 55 6.50 9.74 7.44
C SER A 55 6.75 9.63 8.93
N GLN A 56 5.70 9.81 9.73
CA GLN A 56 5.74 9.59 11.16
C GLN A 56 4.38 9.15 11.69
N CYS A 57 4.38 8.47 12.82
CA CYS A 57 3.15 8.22 13.57
C CYS A 57 2.56 9.54 14.12
N TRP A 58 1.31 9.48 14.60
CA TRP A 58 0.60 10.67 15.08
C TRP A 58 1.32 11.39 16.23
N CYS A 59 1.82 10.65 17.24
CA CYS A 59 2.58 11.24 18.34
C CYS A 59 4.01 11.64 17.96
N GLY A 60 4.54 11.16 16.83
CA GLY A 60 5.89 11.47 16.36
C GLY A 60 7.02 10.65 17.00
N ASN A 61 6.73 9.62 17.81
CA ASN A 61 7.76 8.75 18.39
C ASN A 61 8.46 7.88 17.35
N VAL A 62 7.76 7.52 16.27
CA VAL A 62 8.25 6.66 15.20
C VAL A 62 8.24 7.43 13.89
N ALA A 63 9.35 7.41 13.16
CA ALA A 63 9.48 8.08 11.87
C ALA A 63 10.38 7.34 10.89
N PHE A 64 10.07 7.49 9.60
CA PHE A 64 10.75 6.87 8.48
C PHE A 64 11.00 7.87 7.35
N GLU A 65 12.06 7.61 6.60
CA GLU A 65 12.39 8.30 5.36
C GLU A 65 12.32 7.34 4.17
N PHE A 66 11.95 7.88 3.01
CA PHE A 66 11.75 7.13 1.78
C PHE A 66 12.58 7.75 0.64
N HIS A 67 13.41 6.94 0.01
CA HIS A 67 14.21 7.29 -1.17
C HIS A 67 13.37 7.09 -2.44
N GLY A 68 13.44 8.07 -3.35
CA GLY A 68 12.89 7.94 -4.70
C GLY A 68 11.37 7.84 -4.72
N ASP A 69 10.83 7.43 -5.87
CA ASP A 69 9.38 7.34 -6.08
C ASP A 69 8.84 5.93 -5.83
N PRO A 70 7.58 5.83 -5.37
CA PRO A 70 6.95 4.54 -5.23
C PRO A 70 6.77 3.86 -6.58
N ILE A 71 6.79 2.53 -6.55
CA ILE A 71 6.65 1.69 -7.74
C ILE A 71 5.18 1.48 -8.13
N ASP A 72 4.26 1.58 -7.17
CA ASP A 72 2.81 1.48 -7.39
C ASP A 72 2.03 1.95 -6.15
N ALA A 73 0.73 2.16 -6.29
CA ALA A 73 -0.18 2.43 -5.18
C ALA A 73 -1.53 1.76 -5.41
N LYS A 74 -2.21 1.33 -4.33
CA LYS A 74 -3.46 0.56 -4.40
C LYS A 74 -4.39 0.88 -3.23
N HIS A 75 -5.68 0.73 -3.47
CA HIS A 75 -6.71 0.65 -2.43
C HIS A 75 -7.08 -0.81 -2.15
N CYS A 76 -6.80 -1.32 -0.96
CA CYS A 76 -7.14 -2.67 -0.55
C CYS A 76 -8.45 -2.71 0.25
N HIS A 77 -9.41 -3.49 -0.25
CA HIS A 77 -10.74 -3.64 0.34
C HIS A 77 -10.92 -4.95 1.10
N CYS A 78 -9.86 -5.72 1.35
CA CYS A 78 -10.04 -6.98 2.07
C CYS A 78 -10.49 -6.74 3.52
N GLU A 79 -11.31 -7.64 4.07
CA GLU A 79 -11.85 -7.51 5.43
C GLU A 79 -10.74 -7.32 6.47
N GLN A 80 -9.59 -7.99 6.30
CA GLN A 80 -8.45 -7.84 7.20
C GLN A 80 -7.94 -6.38 7.23
N CYS A 81 -7.81 -5.75 6.06
CA CYS A 81 -7.41 -4.34 5.96
C CYS A 81 -8.48 -3.42 6.55
N GLN A 82 -9.77 -3.73 6.38
CA GLN A 82 -10.84 -2.93 6.96
C GLN A 82 -10.80 -2.95 8.49
N HIS A 83 -10.72 -4.14 9.10
CA HIS A 83 -10.72 -4.30 10.55
C HIS A 83 -9.47 -3.70 11.21
N LEU A 84 -8.29 -3.94 10.63
CA LEU A 84 -7.02 -3.48 11.22
C LEU A 84 -6.82 -1.97 11.12
N HIS A 85 -7.45 -1.32 10.14
CA HIS A 85 -7.34 0.12 9.94
C HIS A 85 -8.55 0.91 10.45
N GLY A 86 -9.65 0.23 10.81
CA GLY A 86 -10.91 0.89 11.13
C GLY A 86 -11.45 1.75 9.99
N ALA A 87 -11.21 1.34 8.74
CA ALA A 87 -11.51 2.13 7.54
C ALA A 87 -12.18 1.26 6.46
N PRO A 88 -12.99 1.85 5.54
CA PRO A 88 -13.64 1.10 4.47
C PRO A 88 -12.66 0.39 3.52
N PHE A 89 -11.46 0.92 3.39
CA PHE A 89 -10.34 0.34 2.65
C PHE A 89 -9.02 0.94 3.14
N GLN A 90 -7.92 0.30 2.78
CA GLN A 90 -6.57 0.73 3.11
C GLN A 90 -5.86 1.26 1.86
N TRP A 91 -5.24 2.44 1.93
CA TRP A 91 -4.43 3.00 0.85
C TRP A 91 -2.95 2.69 1.08
N ALA A 92 -2.38 1.86 0.21
CA ALA A 92 -0.98 1.43 0.25
C ALA A 92 -0.19 2.04 -0.91
N VAL A 93 0.96 2.60 -0.62
CA VAL A 93 1.96 3.06 -1.59
C VAL A 93 3.21 2.20 -1.43
N ILE A 94 3.68 1.62 -2.53
CA ILE A 94 4.65 0.53 -2.52
C ILE A 94 6.05 1.09 -2.81
N PHE A 95 6.98 0.84 -1.89
CA PHE A 95 8.40 1.15 -2.03
C PHE A 95 9.23 -0.13 -1.94
N PRO A 96 10.36 -0.22 -2.64
CA PRO A 96 11.37 -1.24 -2.34
C PRO A 96 11.80 -1.15 -0.87
N LYS A 97 12.07 -2.28 -0.20
CA LYS A 97 12.53 -2.28 1.19
C LYS A 97 13.76 -1.40 1.41
N THR A 98 14.72 -1.50 0.50
CA THR A 98 15.98 -0.74 0.50
C THR A 98 15.78 0.75 0.24
N SER A 99 14.59 1.19 -0.14
CA SER A 99 14.23 2.60 -0.29
C SER A 99 13.61 3.19 0.98
N VAL A 100 13.54 2.44 2.09
CA VAL A 100 12.95 2.90 3.34
C VAL A 100 13.97 2.76 4.46
N ARG A 101 14.07 3.76 5.34
CA ARG A 101 14.86 3.67 6.58
C ARG A 101 14.12 4.29 7.75
N MET A 102 14.24 3.65 8.91
CA MET A 102 13.76 4.22 10.17
C MET A 102 14.74 5.28 10.65
N VAL A 103 14.21 6.46 10.98
CA VAL A 103 15.02 7.59 11.51
C VAL A 103 14.70 7.91 12.95
N LYS A 104 13.59 7.39 13.49
CA LYS A 104 13.18 7.63 14.87
C LYS A 104 12.37 6.45 15.43
N ASN A 105 12.70 6.03 16.65
CA ASN A 105 11.96 5.06 17.44
C ASN A 105 12.09 5.38 18.94
N GLU A 106 11.50 6.48 19.39
CA GLU A 106 11.51 6.89 20.79
C GLU A 106 10.77 5.88 21.67
N ASN A 107 11.30 5.64 22.87
CA ASN A 107 10.74 4.72 23.87
C ASN A 107 10.47 3.30 23.35
N ASN A 108 11.16 2.89 22.27
CA ASN A 108 10.90 1.64 21.57
C ASN A 108 9.43 1.49 21.14
N SER A 109 8.82 2.58 20.68
CA SER A 109 7.39 2.66 20.32
C SER A 109 7.03 1.93 19.02
N LEU A 110 7.94 1.24 18.34
CA LEU A 110 7.64 0.50 17.12
C LEU A 110 7.04 -0.88 17.44
N HIS A 111 5.89 -1.20 16.85
CA HIS A 111 5.18 -2.45 17.08
C HIS A 111 4.94 -3.22 15.77
N PHE A 112 4.99 -4.55 15.88
CA PHE A 112 4.77 -5.49 14.78
C PHE A 112 3.56 -6.36 15.05
N PHE A 113 2.73 -6.60 14.03
CA PHE A 113 1.62 -7.55 14.13
C PHE A 113 1.57 -8.49 12.93
N SER A 114 1.73 -9.78 13.19
CA SER A 114 1.55 -10.84 12.20
C SER A 114 0.08 -11.20 12.08
N THR A 115 -0.51 -10.94 10.92
CA THR A 115 -1.91 -11.33 10.68
C THR A 115 -2.03 -12.84 10.48
N ARG A 116 -0.98 -13.48 9.95
CA ARG A 116 -0.88 -14.95 9.81
C ARG A 116 -0.86 -15.65 11.16
N ARG A 117 -0.03 -15.17 12.09
CA ARG A 117 0.12 -15.78 13.43
C ARG A 117 -0.89 -15.22 14.44
N ARG A 118 -1.56 -14.11 14.12
CA ARG A 118 -2.43 -13.33 15.02
C ARG A 118 -1.72 -12.97 16.33
N LYS A 119 -0.46 -12.51 16.23
CA LYS A 119 0.41 -12.20 17.37
C LYS A 119 1.21 -10.91 17.12
N GLY A 120 1.50 -10.19 18.20
CA GLY A 120 2.39 -9.02 18.22
C GLY A 120 3.86 -9.44 18.10
N ILE A 121 4.27 -9.90 16.92
CA ILE A 121 5.63 -10.35 16.61
C ILE A 121 6.04 -9.89 15.21
N HIS A 122 7.34 -9.71 15.00
CA HIS A 122 7.92 -9.53 13.67
C HIS A 122 7.89 -10.88 12.93
N ASP A 123 6.94 -11.05 12.02
CA ASP A 123 6.78 -12.25 11.18
C ASP A 123 6.32 -11.83 9.79
N VAL A 124 7.26 -11.64 8.87
CA VAL A 124 7.02 -11.03 7.55
C VAL A 124 6.19 -11.95 6.64
N PRO A 125 5.14 -11.46 5.95
CA PRO A 125 4.62 -10.10 5.99
C PRO A 125 3.90 -9.73 7.29
N CYS A 126 4.17 -8.54 7.84
CA CYS A 126 3.55 -8.05 9.06
C CYS A 126 3.12 -6.58 8.98
N LYS A 127 2.23 -6.17 9.87
CA LYS A 127 1.82 -4.76 10.06
C LYS A 127 2.83 -4.05 10.96
N VAL A 128 3.16 -2.82 10.63
CA VAL A 128 4.01 -1.94 11.42
C VAL A 128 3.21 -0.72 11.88
N SER A 129 3.19 -0.51 13.19
CA SER A 129 2.44 0.57 13.84
C SER A 129 3.21 1.15 15.03
N CYS A 130 2.71 2.25 15.58
CA CYS A 130 3.21 2.81 16.83
C CYS A 130 2.50 2.20 18.04
N ASP A 131 3.22 1.75 19.06
CA ASP A 131 2.65 1.19 20.29
C ASP A 131 2.04 2.27 21.21
N GLU A 132 2.51 3.51 21.11
CA GLU A 132 2.00 4.64 21.90
C GLU A 132 0.65 5.12 21.34
N CYS A 133 0.65 5.69 20.12
CA CYS A 133 -0.53 6.29 19.53
C CYS A 133 -1.35 5.34 18.63
N ARG A 134 -0.94 4.08 18.48
CA ARG A 134 -1.59 3.05 17.66
C ARG A 134 -1.69 3.36 16.16
N SER A 135 -1.09 4.47 15.70
CA SER A 135 -1.10 4.85 14.29
C SER A 135 -0.46 3.76 13.41
N PRO A 136 -1.17 3.24 12.41
CA PRO A 136 -0.58 2.37 11.39
C PRO A 136 0.42 3.16 10.54
N ILE A 137 1.56 2.55 10.18
CA ILE A 137 2.62 3.22 9.41
C ILE A 137 2.80 2.54 8.03
N PHE A 138 3.00 1.22 8.00
CA PHE A 138 3.13 0.45 6.78
C PHE A 138 2.95 -1.07 7.00
N ASP A 139 2.83 -1.85 5.92
CA ASP A 139 3.11 -3.30 5.96
C ASP A 139 4.56 -3.55 5.53
N GLU A 140 5.28 -4.37 6.29
CA GLU A 140 6.51 -4.97 5.80
C GLU A 140 6.17 -6.21 4.98
N GLY A 141 6.40 -6.17 3.67
CA GLY A 141 6.31 -7.33 2.79
C GLY A 141 7.63 -8.10 2.72
N ARG A 142 7.75 -9.06 1.79
CA ARG A 142 9.02 -9.80 1.58
C ARG A 142 10.09 -8.94 0.90
N ASN A 143 9.70 -8.19 -0.14
CA ASN A 143 10.60 -7.38 -0.95
C ASN A 143 10.35 -5.87 -0.85
N THR A 144 9.14 -5.50 -0.42
CA THR A 144 8.63 -4.14 -0.48
C THR A 144 8.02 -3.72 0.85
N VAL A 145 7.95 -2.42 1.07
CA VAL A 145 7.13 -1.78 2.10
C VAL A 145 5.86 -1.25 1.45
N LEU A 146 4.70 -1.51 2.05
CA LEU A 146 3.43 -0.91 1.66
C LEU A 146 3.11 0.21 2.64
N ALA A 147 3.62 1.40 2.35
CA ALA A 147 3.50 2.57 3.20
C ALA A 147 2.13 3.23 3.11
N TYR A 148 1.64 3.77 4.23
CA TYR A 148 0.32 4.39 4.28
C TYR A 148 0.44 5.90 4.13
N PRO A 149 -0.16 6.51 3.09
CA PRO A 149 -0.05 7.95 2.84
C PRO A 149 -0.51 8.85 3.99
N SER A 150 -1.41 8.37 4.84
CA SER A 150 -1.87 9.08 6.04
C SER A 150 -0.77 9.35 7.07
N ALA A 151 0.33 8.59 7.05
CA ALA A 151 1.49 8.81 7.92
C ALA A 151 2.49 9.83 7.34
N PHE A 152 2.39 10.21 6.07
CA PHE A 152 3.36 11.08 5.41
C PHE A 152 3.14 12.55 5.76
N LYS A 153 4.25 13.31 5.87
CA LYS A 153 4.23 14.76 6.06
C LYS A 153 4.55 15.45 4.73
N PHE A 154 3.52 15.78 3.96
CA PHE A 154 3.68 16.57 2.74
C PHE A 154 3.78 18.07 3.09
N PRO A 155 4.84 18.79 2.67
CA PRO A 155 5.06 20.19 3.04
C PRO A 155 3.88 21.13 2.71
N ASP A 156 3.22 20.90 1.57
CA ASP A 156 2.08 21.68 1.09
C ASP A 156 0.72 20.98 1.34
N ARG A 157 0.74 19.87 2.09
CA ARG A 157 -0.41 18.98 2.34
C ARG A 157 -1.05 18.40 1.08
N LYS A 158 -0.36 18.44 -0.07
CA LYS A 158 -0.83 17.81 -1.30
C LYS A 158 -0.17 16.45 -1.44
N VAL A 159 -1.00 15.45 -1.72
CA VAL A 159 -0.49 14.09 -1.97
C VAL A 159 0.08 14.06 -3.40
N PRO A 160 1.35 13.61 -3.60
CA PRO A 160 1.96 13.53 -4.92
C PRO A 160 1.18 12.63 -5.88
N LEU A 161 1.31 12.89 -7.19
CA LEU A 161 0.67 12.06 -8.22
C LEU A 161 1.13 10.60 -8.19
N ASP A 162 2.40 10.34 -7.86
CA ASP A 162 2.92 8.97 -7.75
C ASP A 162 2.30 8.15 -6.60
N PHE A 163 1.60 8.80 -5.67
CA PHE A 163 0.88 8.11 -4.59
C PHE A 163 -0.53 7.70 -5.03
N GLN A 164 -1.02 8.22 -6.15
CA GLN A 164 -2.38 7.94 -6.62
C GLN A 164 -2.55 6.45 -6.94
N PRO A 165 -3.61 5.82 -6.42
CA PRO A 165 -3.85 4.40 -6.61
C PRO A 165 -4.06 4.06 -8.09
N THR A 166 -3.47 2.96 -8.54
CA THR A 166 -3.66 2.45 -9.91
C THR A 166 -4.76 1.38 -9.99
N ALA A 167 -5.26 0.92 -8.84
CA ALA A 167 -6.32 -0.06 -8.73
C ALA A 167 -6.93 -0.08 -7.33
N HIS A 168 -8.20 -0.48 -7.27
CA HIS A 168 -8.78 -1.12 -6.09
C HIS A 168 -8.61 -2.63 -6.20
N ILE A 169 -8.15 -3.28 -5.14
CA ILE A 169 -8.00 -4.72 -5.05
C ILE A 169 -8.91 -5.28 -3.95
N PHE A 170 -9.32 -6.54 -4.11
CA PHE A 170 -10.29 -7.20 -3.23
C PHE A 170 -11.62 -6.46 -3.14
N TYR A 171 -12.02 -5.77 -4.21
CA TYR A 171 -13.21 -4.90 -4.25
C TYR A 171 -14.54 -5.65 -4.07
N SER A 172 -14.51 -6.97 -4.24
CA SER A 172 -15.63 -7.86 -3.92
C SER A 172 -16.03 -7.81 -2.44
N GLN A 173 -15.11 -7.43 -1.55
CA GLN A 173 -15.31 -7.36 -0.10
C GLN A 173 -15.60 -5.93 0.40
N ARG A 174 -15.76 -4.96 -0.50
CA ARG A 174 -15.96 -3.55 -0.14
C ARG A 174 -17.19 -3.35 0.75
N VAL A 175 -17.10 -2.38 1.65
CA VAL A 175 -18.20 -1.92 2.51
C VAL A 175 -18.73 -0.53 2.11
N MET A 176 -18.29 -0.02 0.96
CA MET A 176 -18.92 1.11 0.27
C MET A 176 -18.51 1.11 -1.20
N GLU A 177 -19.36 1.69 -2.05
CA GLU A 177 -18.99 2.00 -3.43
C GLU A 177 -18.03 3.19 -3.47
N VAL A 178 -17.10 3.17 -4.42
CA VAL A 178 -16.05 4.20 -4.60
C VAL A 178 -16.01 4.59 -6.09
N PRO A 179 -16.79 5.58 -6.51
CA PRO A 179 -16.84 6.06 -7.89
C PRO A 179 -15.75 7.10 -8.16
N ASP A 180 -14.52 6.64 -8.39
CA ASP A 180 -13.32 7.48 -8.57
C ASP A 180 -12.60 7.27 -9.92
N GLY A 181 -13.14 6.44 -10.81
CA GLY A 181 -12.56 6.11 -12.11
C GLY A 181 -11.36 5.16 -12.07
N VAL A 182 -10.93 4.71 -10.89
CA VAL A 182 -9.78 3.80 -10.74
C VAL A 182 -10.23 2.34 -10.95
N PRO A 183 -9.51 1.51 -11.74
CA PRO A 183 -9.91 0.12 -12.00
C PRO A 183 -10.21 -0.71 -10.74
N LYS A 184 -11.35 -1.41 -10.71
CA LYS A 184 -11.81 -2.20 -9.56
C LYS A 184 -11.60 -3.69 -9.80
N TRP A 185 -10.76 -4.36 -9.01
CA TRP A 185 -10.46 -5.78 -9.15
C TRP A 185 -11.08 -6.60 -8.01
N SER A 186 -11.72 -7.72 -8.33
CA SER A 186 -12.36 -8.59 -7.33
C SER A 186 -11.37 -9.21 -6.33
N GLY A 187 -10.10 -9.35 -6.74
CA GLY A 187 -8.94 -9.80 -5.97
C GLY A 187 -7.71 -8.96 -6.34
N HIS A 188 -6.60 -9.61 -6.73
CA HIS A 188 -5.38 -8.91 -7.12
C HIS A 188 -5.46 -8.29 -8.54
N LYS A 189 -4.86 -7.09 -8.68
CA LYS A 189 -4.73 -6.38 -9.98
C LYS A 189 -4.10 -7.29 -11.03
N GLY A 190 -4.77 -7.44 -12.18
CA GLY A 190 -4.28 -8.23 -13.31
C GLY A 190 -4.39 -9.76 -13.14
N GLN A 191 -4.92 -10.23 -12.01
CA GLN A 191 -5.02 -11.66 -11.68
C GLN A 191 -6.44 -12.09 -11.30
N SER A 192 -7.39 -11.16 -11.27
CA SER A 192 -8.78 -11.41 -10.90
C SER A 192 -9.74 -10.76 -11.89
N GLU A 193 -11.03 -10.93 -11.68
CA GLU A 193 -12.05 -10.25 -12.49
C GLU A 193 -11.98 -8.72 -12.30
N LEU A 194 -12.09 -7.98 -13.40
CA LEU A 194 -12.32 -6.53 -13.38
C LEU A 194 -13.81 -6.28 -13.17
N MET A 195 -14.15 -5.61 -12.07
CA MET A 195 -15.51 -5.33 -11.63
C MET A 195 -15.97 -3.95 -12.13
N PRO A 196 -17.28 -3.76 -12.33
CA PRO A 196 -17.85 -2.44 -12.58
C PRO A 196 -17.65 -1.52 -11.37
N GLU A 197 -17.52 -0.22 -11.64
CA GLU A 197 -17.33 0.82 -10.63
C GLU A 197 -18.54 0.94 -9.69
N LEU A 198 -19.75 0.85 -10.23
CA LEU A 198 -21.00 0.84 -9.46
C LEU A 198 -21.84 -0.39 -9.79
N THR A 199 -22.56 -0.91 -8.80
CA THR A 199 -23.55 -1.98 -9.00
C THR A 199 -24.99 -1.46 -8.90
N THR A 200 -25.87 -2.00 -9.74
CA THR A 200 -27.33 -1.77 -9.65
C THR A 200 -28.06 -2.81 -8.82
N LYS A 201 -27.36 -3.86 -8.35
CA LYS A 201 -27.96 -4.95 -7.55
C LYS A 201 -28.52 -4.40 -6.24
N LYS A 202 -29.82 -4.62 -5.99
CA LYS A 202 -30.47 -4.21 -4.74
C LYS A 202 -29.93 -5.07 -3.58
N GLY A 203 -29.65 -4.45 -2.43
CA GLY A 203 -29.40 -5.16 -1.17
C GLY A 203 -27.95 -5.59 -0.91
N THR A 204 -27.00 -5.32 -1.82
CA THR A 204 -25.59 -5.63 -1.59
C THR A 204 -24.86 -4.58 -0.75
N MET A 205 -25.31 -3.32 -0.77
CA MET A 205 -24.79 -2.19 0.02
C MET A 205 -25.92 -1.15 0.21
N PRO A 206 -25.87 -0.22 1.19
CA PRO A 206 -26.80 0.92 1.21
C PRO A 206 -26.70 1.59 -0.15
N LYS A 207 -27.80 1.64 -0.89
CA LYS A 207 -27.83 2.37 -2.15
C LYS A 207 -27.33 3.78 -1.84
N TYR A 208 -26.46 4.29 -2.72
CA TYR A 208 -26.12 5.70 -2.73
C TYR A 208 -27.43 6.48 -2.51
N LYS A 209 -27.46 7.39 -1.53
CA LYS A 209 -28.69 8.16 -1.26
C LYS A 209 -29.13 8.97 -2.50
N GLY A 210 -28.20 9.22 -3.43
CA GLY A 210 -28.48 9.76 -4.75
C GLY A 210 -28.75 8.70 -5.82
N LYS A 211 -29.31 9.13 -6.95
CA LYS A 211 -29.41 8.30 -8.15
C LYS A 211 -28.10 8.45 -8.95
N PRO A 212 -27.43 7.37 -9.37
CA PRO A 212 -26.33 7.47 -10.32
C PRO A 212 -26.81 8.21 -11.58
N GLN A 213 -26.03 9.16 -12.05
CA GLN A 213 -26.23 9.80 -13.35
C GLN A 213 -25.92 8.80 -14.47
N GLU A 214 -26.45 9.07 -15.66
CA GLU A 214 -26.16 8.30 -16.85
C GLU A 214 -24.64 8.24 -17.09
N GLY A 215 -24.09 7.03 -17.29
CA GLY A 215 -22.65 6.80 -17.45
C GLY A 215 -21.84 6.64 -16.16
N GLN A 216 -22.41 6.78 -14.96
CA GLN A 216 -21.71 6.48 -13.69
C GLN A 216 -21.69 5.00 -13.33
N VAL A 217 -22.50 4.19 -14.01
CA VAL A 217 -22.53 2.73 -13.86
C VAL A 217 -21.92 2.11 -15.10
N ASP A 218 -20.89 1.31 -14.92
CA ASP A 218 -20.31 0.56 -16.04
C ASP A 218 -21.31 -0.49 -16.53
N GLU A 219 -21.57 -0.51 -17.84
CA GLU A 219 -22.40 -1.55 -18.44
C GLU A 219 -21.65 -2.90 -18.44
N PRO A 220 -22.22 -3.97 -17.86
CA PRO A 220 -21.56 -5.27 -17.74
C PRO A 220 -21.06 -5.87 -19.06
N SER A 221 -21.66 -5.49 -20.19
CA SER A 221 -21.35 -6.03 -21.53
C SER A 221 -20.08 -5.45 -22.17
N LYS A 222 -19.61 -4.28 -21.75
CA LYS A 222 -18.44 -3.61 -22.36
C LYS A 222 -17.10 -4.02 -21.76
N ILE A 223 -17.09 -4.46 -20.50
CA ILE A 223 -15.88 -4.87 -19.78
C ILE A 223 -15.32 -6.19 -20.35
N ALA A 224 -16.18 -7.12 -20.75
CA ALA A 224 -15.77 -8.41 -21.32
C ALA A 224 -15.13 -8.31 -22.72
N GLN A 225 -15.35 -7.22 -23.45
CA GLN A 225 -14.85 -7.03 -24.82
C GLN A 225 -13.48 -6.33 -24.90
N GLN A 226 -13.02 -5.71 -23.81
CA GLN A 226 -11.70 -5.05 -23.75
C GLN A 226 -10.56 -5.98 -23.32
N GLN A 227 -10.85 -7.22 -22.92
CA GLN A 227 -9.85 -8.21 -22.48
C GLN A 227 -9.59 -9.33 -23.50
N SER A 228 -10.22 -9.27 -24.68
CA SER A 228 -10.12 -10.27 -25.74
C SER A 228 -9.45 -9.75 -27.03
N GLN A 229 -8.77 -8.60 -26.97
CA GLN A 229 -8.01 -8.03 -28.08
C GLN A 229 -6.57 -7.73 -27.67
#